data_AF-A0A4Q3JUM9-F1
#
_entry.id   AF-A0A4Q3JUM9-F1
#
_cell.length_a   1.000
_cell.length_b   1.000
_cell.length_c   1.000
_cell.angle_alpha   90.00
_cell.angle_beta   90.00
_cell.angle_gamma   90.00
#
_symmetry.space_group_name_H-M   'P 1'
#
loop_
_entity.id
_entity.type
_entity.pdbx_description
1 polymer ?
#
loop_
_entity_poly.entity_id
_entity_poly.type
_entity_poly.pdbx_seq_one_letter_code
_entity_poly.pdbx_strand_id
1 'polypeptide(L)'
;MSDRRPRSGTLSRPLAALCLASLALPGGCKDVSDYSTAPDESYCGSVVQGPFVRSGLDPSVQMRLRLDADALATAPGVITTSDGLLADAALQVVPQVFNDPLSTMQFGEGRRRNLVYTALPQDGTAAVLVVLSLMESGDVEARLLRGPAASSAPPAIFGVFPLQRRKGACGL
;
A
#
# COMPACT_ATOMS: atom_id res chain seq x y z
N MET A 1 -72.35 -5.60 -61.26
CA MET A 1 -70.90 -5.79 -61.05
C MET A 1 -70.53 -5.06 -59.78
N SER A 2 -70.34 -5.80 -58.69
CA SER A 2 -70.05 -5.27 -57.35
C SER A 2 -68.56 -5.52 -57.09
N ASP A 3 -67.79 -4.44 -56.98
CA ASP A 3 -66.33 -4.46 -56.94
C ASP A 3 -65.79 -4.54 -55.51
N ARG A 4 -64.64 -5.22 -55.38
CA ARG A 4 -64.00 -5.65 -54.13
C ARG A 4 -63.03 -4.58 -53.59
N ARG A 5 -63.08 -4.35 -52.26
CA ARG A 5 -62.00 -4.21 -51.22
C ARG A 5 -60.68 -3.46 -51.57
N PRO A 6 -60.01 -2.74 -50.64
CA PRO A 6 -59.55 -3.32 -49.36
C PRO A 6 -59.42 -2.42 -48.11
N ARG A 7 -59.24 -3.11 -46.98
CA ARG A 7 -58.85 -2.60 -45.65
C ARG A 7 -57.34 -2.33 -45.61
N SER A 8 -56.90 -1.30 -44.87
CA SER A 8 -55.52 -1.25 -44.35
C SER A 8 -55.57 -0.81 -42.88
N GLY A 9 -55.10 -1.70 -42.01
CA GLY A 9 -55.08 -1.53 -40.56
C GLY A 9 -53.78 -0.87 -40.11
N THR A 10 -53.89 0.13 -39.25
CA THR A 10 -52.78 0.72 -38.53
C THR A 10 -52.38 -0.16 -37.35
N LEU A 11 -51.17 -0.72 -37.42
CA LEU A 11 -50.52 -1.48 -36.37
C LEU A 11 -49.99 -0.52 -35.28
N SER A 12 -50.62 -0.53 -34.10
CA SER A 12 -50.08 0.09 -32.89
C SER A 12 -48.87 -0.72 -32.39
N ARG A 13 -47.70 -0.07 -32.35
CA ARG A 13 -46.48 -0.61 -31.73
C ARG A 13 -46.52 -0.36 -30.21
N PRO A 14 -46.40 -1.37 -29.35
CA PRO A 14 -46.23 -1.16 -27.91
C PRO A 14 -44.78 -0.71 -27.60
N LEU A 15 -44.65 0.40 -26.87
CA LEU A 15 -43.42 0.86 -26.23
C LEU A 15 -43.09 -0.08 -25.07
N ALA A 16 -42.19 -1.04 -25.29
CA ALA A 16 -41.54 -1.79 -24.23
C ALA A 16 -40.35 -0.96 -23.70
N ALA A 17 -40.56 -0.25 -22.59
CA ALA A 17 -39.50 0.44 -21.86
C ALA A 17 -38.66 -0.59 -21.09
N LEU A 18 -37.50 -0.94 -21.64
CA LEU A 18 -36.47 -1.71 -20.95
C LEU A 18 -35.78 -0.78 -19.92
N CYS A 19 -36.19 -0.85 -18.66
CA CYS A 19 -35.40 -0.29 -17.55
C CYS A 19 -34.17 -1.18 -17.31
N LEU A 20 -33.07 -0.89 -17.99
CA LEU A 20 -31.74 -1.36 -17.58
C LEU A 20 -31.35 -0.65 -16.29
N ALA A 21 -31.74 -1.23 -15.14
CA ALA A 21 -31.18 -0.86 -13.85
C ALA A 21 -29.70 -1.27 -13.85
N SER A 22 -28.83 -0.31 -14.13
CA SER A 22 -27.39 -0.44 -14.00
C SER A 22 -27.09 -0.55 -12.50
N LEU A 23 -26.95 -1.78 -11.99
CA LEU A 23 -26.30 -2.02 -10.70
C LEU A 23 -24.83 -1.61 -10.85
N ALA A 24 -24.55 -0.33 -10.61
CA ALA A 24 -23.21 0.11 -10.27
C ALA A 24 -22.89 -0.48 -8.89
N LEU A 25 -22.31 -1.68 -8.88
CA LEU A 25 -21.61 -2.19 -7.70
C LEU A 25 -20.50 -1.18 -7.41
N PRO A 26 -20.50 -0.46 -6.27
CA PRO A 26 -19.32 0.27 -5.86
C PRO A 26 -18.27 -0.79 -5.55
N GLY A 27 -17.45 -1.12 -6.55
CA GLY A 27 -16.22 -1.86 -6.35
C GLY A 27 -15.41 -1.07 -5.34
N GLY A 28 -15.38 -1.56 -4.10
CA GLY A 28 -14.82 -0.92 -2.93
C GLY A 28 -13.32 -0.77 -3.04
N CYS A 29 -12.88 0.15 -3.90
CA CYS A 29 -11.60 0.82 -3.75
C CYS A 29 -11.69 1.55 -2.42
N LYS A 30 -11.28 0.88 -1.34
CA LYS A 30 -11.07 1.54 -0.06
C LYS A 30 -10.04 2.62 -0.35
N ASP A 31 -10.49 3.86 -0.23
CA ASP A 31 -9.66 5.02 -0.45
C ASP A 31 -8.46 4.95 0.50
N VAL A 32 -7.27 5.00 -0.08
CA VAL A 32 -5.99 5.04 0.65
C VAL A 32 -5.29 6.38 0.44
N SER A 33 -5.86 7.30 -0.34
CA SER A 33 -5.27 8.62 -0.61
C SER A 33 -5.08 9.43 0.67
N ASP A 34 -5.90 9.18 1.69
CA ASP A 34 -5.74 9.77 3.03
C ASP A 34 -4.36 9.49 3.65
N TYR A 35 -3.63 8.45 3.23
CA TYR A 35 -2.30 8.12 3.75
C TYR A 35 -1.15 8.89 3.11
N SER A 36 -1.41 9.68 2.06
CA SER A 36 -0.39 10.57 1.49
C SER A 36 0.12 11.56 2.56
N THR A 37 1.42 11.77 2.61
CA THR A 37 2.05 12.78 3.46
C THR A 37 2.24 14.08 2.70
N ALA A 38 1.87 15.22 3.30
CA ALA A 38 2.20 16.53 2.77
C ALA A 38 3.74 16.76 2.72
N PRO A 39 4.24 17.80 2.01
CA PRO A 39 5.68 18.05 1.90
C PRO A 39 6.41 18.24 3.24
N ASP A 40 5.73 18.74 4.26
CA ASP A 40 6.23 18.95 5.63
C ASP A 40 5.75 17.88 6.61
N GLU A 41 5.14 16.80 6.13
CA GLU A 41 4.67 15.69 6.97
C GLU A 41 5.46 14.41 6.75
N SER A 42 5.51 13.57 7.77
CA SER A 42 6.08 12.24 7.70
C SER A 42 5.46 11.32 8.75
N TYR A 43 5.48 10.03 8.47
CA TYR A 43 5.23 8.99 9.44
C TYR A 43 6.51 8.71 10.24
N CYS A 44 6.46 8.87 11.56
CA CYS A 44 7.61 8.74 12.46
C CYS A 44 7.34 7.70 13.56
N GLY A 45 8.36 6.93 13.94
CA GLY A 45 8.27 6.01 15.06
C GLY A 45 9.58 5.30 15.40
N SER A 46 9.64 4.68 16.58
CA SER A 46 10.79 3.87 17.00
C SER A 46 10.55 2.40 16.72
N VAL A 47 11.63 1.63 16.56
CA VAL A 47 11.55 0.17 16.48
C VAL A 47 10.95 -0.40 17.77
N VAL A 48 10.12 -1.44 17.66
CA VAL A 48 9.64 -2.17 18.83
C VAL A 48 10.81 -2.86 19.53
N GLN A 49 10.98 -2.64 20.83
CA GLN A 49 12.18 -3.05 21.57
C GLN A 49 12.27 -4.56 21.83
N GLY A 50 11.16 -5.30 21.74
CA GLY A 50 11.08 -6.73 22.06
C GLY A 50 12.07 -7.56 21.23
N PRO A 51 12.87 -8.46 21.85
CA PRO A 51 13.93 -9.20 21.15
C PRO A 51 13.40 -10.19 20.11
N PHE A 52 12.12 -10.58 20.18
CA PHE A 52 11.46 -11.44 19.19
C PHE A 52 10.92 -10.67 17.97
N VAL A 53 10.88 -9.33 18.03
CA VAL A 53 10.42 -8.44 16.94
C VAL A 53 11.53 -7.57 16.37
N ARG A 54 12.78 -7.85 16.74
CA ARG A 54 13.95 -7.08 16.31
C ARG A 54 15.20 -7.95 16.18
N SER A 55 15.90 -7.83 15.06
CA SER A 55 17.22 -8.40 14.80
C SER A 55 17.99 -7.49 13.85
N GLY A 56 19.29 -7.30 14.09
CA GLY A 56 20.16 -6.50 13.22
C GLY A 56 19.93 -4.98 13.26
N LEU A 57 19.15 -4.47 14.23
CA LEU A 57 18.85 -3.05 14.43
C LEU A 57 19.09 -2.68 15.90
N ASP A 58 19.60 -1.48 16.20
CA ASP A 58 19.71 -0.98 17.57
C ASP A 58 18.31 -0.72 18.19
N PRO A 59 18.06 -0.94 19.50
CA PRO A 59 16.74 -0.71 20.10
C PRO A 59 16.28 0.76 20.10
N SER A 60 17.17 1.71 19.85
CA SER A 60 16.87 3.14 19.75
C SER A 60 16.58 3.62 18.32
N VAL A 61 16.67 2.73 17.32
CA VAL A 61 16.46 3.11 15.91
C VAL A 61 15.06 3.69 15.73
N GLN A 62 15.03 4.86 15.12
CA GLN A 62 13.82 5.52 14.65
C GLN A 62 13.73 5.42 13.13
N MET A 63 12.49 5.42 12.63
CA MET A 63 12.18 5.42 11.21
C MET A 63 11.32 6.63 10.85
N ARG A 64 11.61 7.21 9.69
CA ARG A 64 10.80 8.19 8.97
C ARG A 64 10.32 7.58 7.66
N LEU A 65 9.04 7.74 7.36
CA LEU A 65 8.44 7.39 6.08
C LEU A 65 7.71 8.61 5.51
N ARG A 66 8.00 8.96 4.26
CA ARG A 66 7.15 9.82 3.44
C ARG A 66 6.45 8.94 2.43
N LEU A 67 5.14 9.06 2.32
CA LEU A 67 4.31 8.20 1.50
C LEU A 67 3.52 9.04 0.51
N ASP A 68 3.49 8.61 -0.74
CA ASP A 68 2.57 9.08 -1.78
C ASP A 68 1.59 7.94 -2.07
N ALA A 69 0.41 8.02 -1.47
CA ALA A 69 -0.61 6.99 -1.59
C ALA A 69 -1.31 7.01 -2.96
N ASP A 70 -1.16 8.10 -3.73
CA ASP A 70 -1.68 8.22 -5.09
C ASP A 70 -0.70 7.61 -6.12
N ALA A 71 0.56 7.42 -5.73
CA ALA A 71 1.62 6.83 -6.55
C ALA A 71 2.13 5.45 -6.06
N LEU A 72 1.32 4.68 -5.31
CA LEU A 72 1.77 3.41 -4.69
C LEU A 72 2.33 2.38 -5.67
N ALA A 73 1.89 2.40 -6.93
CA ALA A 73 2.33 1.46 -7.96
C ALA A 73 3.56 1.93 -8.75
N THR A 74 4.05 3.15 -8.53
CA THR A 74 5.12 3.76 -9.34
C THR A 74 6.20 4.41 -8.48
N ALA A 75 5.82 5.32 -7.58
CA ALA A 75 6.72 6.08 -6.73
C ALA A 75 6.13 6.22 -5.30
N PRO A 76 6.00 5.11 -4.56
CA PRO A 76 5.28 5.08 -3.29
C PRO A 76 5.86 5.98 -2.20
N GLY A 77 7.15 6.31 -2.25
CA GLY A 77 7.77 7.21 -1.28
C GLY A 77 9.20 6.84 -0.91
N VAL A 78 9.64 7.33 0.25
CA VAL A 78 11.02 7.16 0.77
C VAL A 78 11.01 6.82 2.26
N ILE A 79 12.02 6.07 2.69
CA ILE A 79 12.25 5.71 4.09
C ILE A 79 13.65 6.12 4.56
N THR A 80 13.73 6.55 5.81
CA THR A 80 14.97 6.92 6.50
C THR A 80 15.02 6.22 7.86
N THR A 81 16.19 5.77 8.29
CA THR A 81 16.42 5.27 9.66
C THR A 81 17.52 6.08 10.34
N SER A 82 17.41 6.27 11.67
CA SER A 82 18.35 7.09 12.45
C SER A 82 19.76 6.52 12.54
N ASP A 83 19.92 5.21 12.32
CA ASP A 83 21.21 4.52 12.29
C ASP A 83 21.93 4.62 10.94
N GLY A 84 21.31 5.29 9.95
CA GLY A 84 21.87 5.43 8.60
C GLY A 84 21.80 4.19 7.73
N LEU A 85 21.16 3.09 8.19
CA LEU A 85 20.94 1.92 7.35
C LEU A 85 20.19 2.31 6.06
N LEU A 86 19.15 3.13 6.20
CA LEU A 86 18.35 3.67 5.10
C LEU A 86 18.44 5.20 5.17
N ALA A 87 18.94 5.82 4.10
CA ALA A 87 19.09 7.27 4.01
C ALA A 87 18.28 7.81 2.82
N ASP A 88 17.05 8.25 3.09
CA ASP A 88 16.06 8.66 2.09
C ASP A 88 15.93 7.63 0.94
N ALA A 89 15.96 6.35 1.32
CA ALA A 89 15.93 5.23 0.40
C ALA A 89 14.54 5.14 -0.26
N ALA A 90 14.51 5.18 -1.58
CA ALA A 90 13.27 5.04 -2.33
C ALA A 90 12.67 3.64 -2.13
N LEU A 91 11.37 3.62 -1.90
CA LEU A 91 10.58 2.39 -1.89
C LEU A 91 10.42 1.91 -3.35
N GLN A 92 10.99 0.76 -3.63
CA GLN A 92 10.96 0.12 -4.93
C GLN A 92 9.76 -0.82 -5.02
N VAL A 93 8.97 -0.62 -6.06
CA VAL A 93 7.82 -1.44 -6.37
C VAL A 93 8.26 -2.82 -6.82
N VAL A 94 7.55 -3.86 -6.37
CA VAL A 94 7.66 -5.22 -6.90
C VAL A 94 6.37 -5.51 -7.70
N PRO A 95 6.34 -5.22 -9.02
CA PRO A 95 5.09 -5.20 -9.78
C PRO A 95 4.32 -6.52 -9.76
N GLN A 96 5.03 -7.64 -9.66
CA GLN A 96 4.47 -8.98 -9.61
C GLN A 96 3.61 -9.19 -8.37
N VAL A 97 3.98 -8.60 -7.22
CA VAL A 97 3.25 -8.79 -5.95
C VAL A 97 1.83 -8.25 -6.04
N PHE A 98 1.58 -7.18 -6.81
CA PHE A 98 0.23 -6.61 -6.96
C PHE A 98 -0.77 -7.54 -7.67
N ASN A 99 -0.28 -8.53 -8.40
CA ASN A 99 -1.11 -9.51 -9.10
C ASN A 99 -1.01 -10.92 -8.46
N ASP A 100 -0.37 -11.01 -7.30
CA ASP A 100 -0.09 -12.26 -6.60
C ASP A 100 -0.91 -12.34 -5.29
N PRO A 101 -1.29 -13.54 -4.82
CA PRO A 101 -1.95 -13.71 -3.52
C PRO A 101 -1.25 -13.04 -2.32
N LEU A 102 0.07 -12.82 -2.39
CA LEU A 102 0.82 -12.04 -1.40
C LEU A 102 0.25 -10.62 -1.19
N SER A 103 -0.39 -10.02 -2.21
CA SER A 103 -1.10 -8.73 -2.06
C SER A 103 -2.34 -8.79 -1.17
N THR A 104 -2.88 -9.99 -0.94
CA THR A 104 -4.07 -10.22 -0.11
C THR A 104 -3.72 -10.65 1.32
N MET A 105 -2.43 -10.82 1.62
CA MET A 105 -1.96 -11.20 2.95
C MET A 105 -2.41 -10.19 4.00
N GLN A 106 -2.98 -10.68 5.10
CA GLN A 106 -3.41 -9.88 6.24
C GLN A 106 -2.60 -10.26 7.48
N PHE A 107 -1.94 -9.27 8.08
CA PHE A 107 -1.19 -9.46 9.32
C PHE A 107 -2.08 -9.12 10.52
N GLY A 108 -2.99 -10.03 10.89
CA GLY A 108 -3.94 -9.77 11.98
C GLY A 108 -4.96 -8.66 11.67
N GLU A 109 -5.67 -8.21 12.70
CA GLU A 109 -6.79 -7.26 12.57
C GLU A 109 -6.34 -5.78 12.54
N GLY A 110 -7.23 -4.87 12.15
CA GLY A 110 -7.02 -3.41 12.18
C GLY A 110 -6.20 -2.84 11.03
N ARG A 111 -5.98 -3.61 9.95
CA ARG A 111 -5.22 -3.20 8.77
C ARG A 111 -6.14 -3.06 7.56
N ARG A 112 -6.14 -1.87 6.94
CA ARG A 112 -6.87 -1.61 5.69
C ARG A 112 -6.20 -2.29 4.49
N ARG A 113 -4.87 -2.25 4.43
CA ARG A 113 -4.09 -2.79 3.31
C ARG A 113 -2.65 -3.08 3.72
N ASN A 114 -2.07 -4.13 3.15
CA ASN A 114 -0.63 -4.41 3.24
C ASN A 114 0.00 -4.20 1.86
N LEU A 115 1.16 -3.56 1.84
CA LEU A 115 1.92 -3.23 0.64
C LEU A 115 3.32 -3.77 0.81
N VAL A 116 3.90 -4.31 -0.26
CA VAL A 116 5.23 -4.93 -0.24
C VAL A 116 6.12 -4.21 -1.22
N TYR A 117 7.26 -3.74 -0.72
CA TYR A 117 8.28 -3.00 -1.44
C TYR A 117 9.66 -3.55 -1.11
N THR A 118 10.68 -3.06 -1.81
CA THR A 118 12.06 -3.19 -1.38
C THR A 118 12.68 -1.82 -1.18
N ALA A 119 13.72 -1.74 -0.35
CA ALA A 119 14.55 -0.55 -0.23
C ALA A 119 16.03 -0.97 -0.23
N LEU A 120 16.86 -0.17 -0.89
CA LEU A 120 18.31 -0.38 -0.89
C LEU A 120 18.94 0.37 0.28
N PRO A 121 19.72 -0.31 1.13
CA PRO A 121 20.51 0.35 2.16
C PRO A 121 21.53 1.31 1.57
N GLN A 122 21.98 2.27 2.38
CA GLN A 122 22.94 3.29 1.95
C GLN A 122 24.29 2.69 1.52
N ASP A 123 24.72 1.61 2.17
CA ASP A 123 25.99 0.93 1.87
C ASP A 123 25.94 0.06 0.60
N GLY A 124 24.80 0.03 -0.11
CA GLY A 124 24.62 -0.76 -1.33
C GLY A 124 24.62 -2.27 -1.11
N THR A 125 24.50 -2.73 0.14
CA THR A 125 24.31 -4.15 0.46
C THR A 125 22.96 -4.67 -0.03
N ALA A 126 22.61 -5.91 0.31
CA ALA A 126 21.37 -6.55 -0.13
C ALA A 126 20.12 -5.74 0.25
N ALA A 127 19.20 -5.64 -0.70
CA ALA A 127 17.90 -5.00 -0.51
C ALA A 127 17.17 -5.56 0.72
N VAL A 128 16.43 -4.67 1.38
CA VAL A 128 15.55 -5.00 2.50
C VAL A 128 14.12 -5.06 1.98
N LEU A 129 13.39 -6.11 2.31
CA LEU A 129 11.96 -6.20 2.08
C LEU A 129 11.25 -5.28 3.07
N VAL A 130 10.39 -4.41 2.56
CA VAL A 130 9.61 -3.45 3.34
C VAL A 130 8.14 -3.79 3.19
N VAL A 131 7.49 -4.14 4.30
CA VAL A 131 6.04 -4.31 4.33
C VAL A 131 5.43 -3.10 5.02
N LEU A 132 4.58 -2.35 4.30
CA LEU A 132 3.81 -1.26 4.87
C LEU A 132 2.37 -1.72 5.12
N SER A 133 1.95 -1.70 6.37
CA SER A 133 0.59 -1.96 6.80
C SER A 133 -0.11 -0.62 7.07
N LEU A 134 -1.10 -0.31 6.24
CA LEU A 134 -1.96 0.87 6.40
C LEU A 134 -3.01 0.55 7.47
N MET A 135 -2.91 1.18 8.64
CA MET A 135 -3.74 0.87 9.81
C MET A 135 -5.08 1.61 9.78
N GLU A 136 -6.17 1.00 10.23
CA GLU A 136 -7.49 1.66 10.27
C GLU A 136 -7.49 2.98 11.06
N SER A 137 -6.59 3.15 12.02
CA SER A 137 -6.38 4.40 12.77
C SER A 137 -5.87 5.58 11.92
N GLY A 138 -5.33 5.33 10.72
CA GLY A 138 -4.61 6.31 9.90
C GLY A 138 -3.08 6.27 10.07
N ASP A 139 -2.59 5.49 11.03
CA ASP A 139 -1.17 5.21 11.23
C ASP A 139 -0.63 4.22 10.19
N VAL A 140 0.69 4.07 10.14
CA VAL A 140 1.36 3.08 9.29
C VAL A 140 2.25 2.22 10.17
N GLU A 141 2.25 0.91 9.96
CA GLU A 141 3.24 0.02 10.54
C GLU A 141 4.18 -0.46 9.43
N ALA A 142 5.48 -0.22 9.59
CA ALA A 142 6.50 -0.68 8.67
C ALA A 142 7.22 -1.90 9.26
N ARG A 143 7.38 -2.95 8.46
CA ARG A 143 8.25 -4.09 8.79
C ARG A 143 9.42 -4.14 7.83
N LEU A 144 10.64 -4.22 8.38
CA LEU A 144 11.86 -4.47 7.63
C LEU A 144 12.24 -5.94 7.77
N LEU A 145 12.50 -6.60 6.65
CA LEU A 145 12.96 -7.98 6.63
C LEU A 145 14.14 -8.13 5.67
N ARG A 146 15.22 -8.73 6.16
CA ARG A 146 16.27 -9.33 5.34
C ARG A 146 16.54 -10.73 5.87
N GLY A 147 16.63 -11.68 4.94
CA GLY A 147 16.87 -13.09 5.25
C GLY A 147 18.13 -13.33 6.08
N PRO A 148 18.35 -14.58 6.51
CA PRO A 148 19.43 -14.94 7.41
C PRO A 148 20.80 -14.55 6.83
N ALA A 149 21.69 -14.05 7.70
CA ALA A 149 23.07 -13.84 7.33
C ALA A 149 23.77 -15.20 7.19
N ALA A 150 24.21 -15.53 5.98
CA ALA A 150 25.29 -16.50 5.78
C ALA A 150 26.64 -15.86 6.17
N SER A 151 27.70 -16.65 6.31
CA SER A 151 29.03 -16.20 6.77
C SER A 151 29.69 -15.08 5.95
N SER A 152 29.19 -14.83 4.73
CA SER A 152 29.61 -13.73 3.84
C SER A 152 28.46 -12.81 3.41
N ALA A 153 27.26 -13.01 3.97
CA ALA A 153 26.08 -12.22 3.62
C ALA A 153 25.92 -11.01 4.56
N PRO A 154 25.22 -9.96 4.10
CA PRO A 154 24.82 -8.87 4.98
C PRO A 154 24.05 -9.38 6.21
N PRO A 155 24.13 -8.69 7.36
CA PRO A 155 23.41 -9.08 8.57
C PRO A 155 21.91 -9.23 8.30
N ALA A 156 21.30 -10.23 8.95
CA ALA A 156 19.85 -10.41 8.95
C ALA A 156 19.19 -9.18 9.59
N ILE A 157 18.06 -8.76 9.04
CA ILE A 157 17.32 -7.62 9.54
C ILE A 157 15.90 -8.07 9.82
N PHE A 158 15.43 -7.77 11.02
CA PHE A 158 14.03 -7.80 11.34
C PHE A 158 13.71 -6.60 12.23
N GLY A 159 12.66 -5.87 11.91
CA GLY A 159 12.21 -4.76 12.73
C GLY A 159 10.77 -4.40 12.42
N VAL A 160 10.01 -4.08 13.46
CA VAL A 160 8.65 -3.56 13.36
C VAL A 160 8.65 -2.13 13.88
N PHE A 161 8.08 -1.21 13.10
CA PHE A 161 8.01 0.21 13.40
C PHE A 161 6.55 0.68 13.34
N PRO A 162 5.88 0.91 14.47
CA PRO A 162 4.63 1.67 14.48
C PRO A 162 4.94 3.14 14.20
N LEU A 163 4.38 3.69 13.13
CA LEU A 163 4.64 5.04 12.66
C LEU A 163 3.39 5.90 12.73
N GLN A 164 3.52 7.07 13.32
CA GLN A 164 2.45 8.06 13.46
C GLN A 164 2.74 9.25 12.55
N ARG A 165 1.71 9.81 11.93
CA ARG A 165 1.86 11.02 11.12
C ARG A 165 2.21 12.21 12.01
N ARG A 166 3.23 12.98 11.61
CA ARG A 166 3.70 14.20 12.29
C ARG A 166 4.05 15.27 11.27
N LYS A 167 3.92 16.52 11.68
CA LYS A 167 4.49 17.67 10.97
C LYS A 167 5.94 17.89 11.38
N GLY A 168 6.76 18.32 10.43
CA GLY A 168 8.18 18.56 10.60
C GLY A 168 9.05 17.30 10.52
N ALA A 169 10.32 17.45 10.88
CA ALA A 169 11.25 16.33 10.90
C ALA A 169 10.92 15.36 12.05
N CYS A 170 11.00 14.06 11.78
CA CYS A 170 11.18 13.08 12.85
C CYS A 170 12.47 13.45 13.61
N GLY A 171 12.52 13.25 14.93
CA GLY A 171 13.69 13.55 15.76
C GLY A 171 14.86 12.57 15.54
N LEU A 172 15.24 12.40 14.27
CA LEU A 172 16.35 11.62 13.75
C LEU A 172 17.65 12.40 13.85
#